data_AF-A0A202DIF3-F1
#
_entry.id   AF-A0A202DIF3-F1
#
_cell.length_a   1.000
_cell.length_b   1.000
_cell.length_c   1.000
_cell.angle_alpha   90.00
_cell.angle_beta   90.00
_cell.angle_gamma   90.00
#
_symmetry.space_group_name_H-M   'P 1'
#
loop_
_entity.id
_entity.type
_entity.pdbx_description
1 polymer ?
#
loop_
_entity_poly.entity_id
_entity_poly.type
_entity_poly.pdbx_seq_one_letter_code
_entity_poly.pdbx_strand_id
1 'polypeptide(L)' 'EYIPAVANFILLKTGNGVEVFKKLQEKGVIVRPMAGYKLPDYIRITVGEEDQNRKFINALQEVLS' A
#
# COMPACT_ATOMS: atom_id res chain seq x y z
N GLU A 1 7.96 -2.12 31.29
CA GLU A 1 8.20 -1.07 30.29
C GLU A 1 7.64 -1.57 28.96
N TYR A 2 6.66 -0.88 28.40
CA TYR A 2 5.98 -1.26 27.14
C TYR A 2 6.42 -0.27 26.08
N ILE A 3 6.94 -0.77 24.96
CA ILE A 3 7.10 0.03 23.74
C ILE A 3 5.84 -0.24 22.91
N PRO A 4 4.93 0.73 22.78
CA PRO A 4 3.72 0.57 21.99
C PRO A 4 4.02 0.29 20.52
N ALA A 5 3.07 -0.36 19.86
CA ALA A 5 3.13 -0.74 18.45
C ALA A 5 3.72 0.39 17.58
N VAL A 6 4.82 0.09 16.89
CA VAL A 6 5.71 1.12 16.31
C VAL A 6 5.25 1.67 14.96
N ALA A 7 4.24 1.07 14.32
CA ALA A 7 3.63 1.57 13.08
C ALA A 7 2.27 0.92 12.78
N ASN A 8 1.37 1.69 12.15
CA ASN A 8 0.10 1.25 11.57
C ASN A 8 0.19 1.08 10.04
N PHE A 9 1.36 0.68 9.52
CA PHE A 9 1.56 0.54 8.08
C PHE A 9 2.49 -0.61 7.71
N ILE A 10 2.37 -1.04 6.45
CA ILE A 10 3.19 -2.06 5.80
C ILE A 10 3.88 -1.44 4.59
N LEU A 11 5.18 -1.70 4.41
CA LEU A 11 5.88 -1.46 3.15
C LEU A 11 5.81 -2.72 2.29
N LEU A 12 5.25 -2.59 1.09
CA LEU A 12 5.11 -3.68 0.13
C LEU A 12 5.94 -3.39 -1.12
N LYS A 13 6.81 -4.33 -1.51
CA LYS A 13 7.53 -4.28 -2.79
C LYS A 13 6.60 -4.75 -3.90
N THR A 14 6.47 -3.94 -4.94
CA THR A 14 5.53 -4.13 -6.07
C THR A 14 6.22 -4.07 -7.44
N GLY A 15 7.55 -3.87 -7.48
CA GLY A 15 8.32 -3.69 -8.70
C GLY A 15 8.27 -2.25 -9.23
N ASN A 16 7.08 -1.64 -9.32
CA ASN A 16 6.91 -0.24 -9.69
C ASN A 16 5.84 0.44 -8.82
N GLY A 17 6.25 1.04 -7.71
CA GLY A 17 5.32 1.57 -6.71
C GLY A 17 4.49 2.75 -7.20
N VAL A 18 5.02 3.56 -8.13
CA VAL A 18 4.29 4.70 -8.71
C VAL A 18 3.19 4.21 -9.66
N GLU A 19 3.48 3.20 -10.47
CA GLU A 19 2.50 2.60 -11.37
C GLU A 19 1.39 1.90 -10.60
N VAL A 20 1.74 1.07 -9.61
CA VAL A 20 0.75 0.39 -8.77
C VAL A 20 -0.12 1.39 -8.00
N PHE A 21 0.47 2.49 -7.49
CA PHE A 21 -0.31 3.57 -6.89
C PHE A 21 -1.37 4.13 -7.84
N LYS A 22 -1.02 4.44 -9.09
CA LYS A 22 -1.98 4.99 -10.08
C LYS A 22 -3.12 4.01 -10.35
N LYS A 23 -2.80 2.74 -10.60
CA LYS A 23 -3.81 1.70 -10.88
C LYS A 23 -4.75 1.47 -9.68
N LEU A 24 -4.23 1.49 -8.45
CA LEU A 24 -5.04 1.39 -7.24
C LEU A 24 -5.91 2.63 -7.03
N GLN A 25 -5.37 3.82 -7.32
CA GLN A 25 -6.11 5.09 -7.23
C GLN A 25 -7.34 5.09 -8.15
N GLU A 26 -7.21 4.59 -9.38
CA GLU A 26 -8.32 4.43 -10.32
C GLU A 26 -9.42 3.50 -9.79
N LYS A 27 -9.05 2.51 -8.96
CA LYS A 27 -9.99 1.61 -8.26
C LYS A 27 -10.53 2.17 -6.94
N GLY A 28 -10.25 3.44 -6.64
CA GLY A 28 -10.68 4.10 -5.41
C GLY A 28 -9.99 3.57 -4.16
N VAL A 29 -8.72 3.13 -4.29
CA VAL A 29 -7.84 2.69 -3.20
C VAL A 29 -6.58 3.53 -3.21
N ILE A 30 -6.40 4.36 -2.19
CA ILE A 30 -5.25 5.28 -2.10
C ILE A 30 -4.16 4.67 -1.23
N VAL A 31 -2.98 4.46 -1.83
CA VAL A 31 -1.73 4.06 -1.13
C VAL A 31 -0.67 5.15 -1.30
N ARG A 32 0.46 5.06 -0.57
CA ARG A 32 1.54 6.04 -0.72
C ARG A 32 2.74 5.44 -1.46
N PRO A 33 3.09 5.92 -2.67
CA PRO A 33 4.31 5.48 -3.34
C PRO A 33 5.54 6.02 -2.60
N MET A 34 6.61 5.21 -2.53
CA MET A 34 7.80 5.53 -1.73
C MET A 34 9.01 5.97 -2.57
N ALA A 35 8.80 6.30 -3.84
CA ALA A 35 9.85 6.81 -4.73
C ALA A 35 10.58 8.04 -4.15
N GLY A 36 9.86 8.96 -3.50
CA GLY A 36 10.45 10.13 -2.82
C GLY A 36 11.40 9.79 -1.67
N TYR A 37 11.36 8.55 -1.16
CA TYR A 37 12.25 8.03 -0.11
C TYR A 37 13.32 7.08 -0.68
N LYS A 38 13.64 7.15 -1.98
CA LYS A 38 14.57 6.24 -2.68
C LYS A 38 14.14 4.77 -2.66
N LEU A 39 12.82 4.50 -2.54
CA LEU A 39 12.22 3.17 -2.60
C LEU A 39 11.20 3.11 -3.76
N PRO A 40 11.65 3.19 -5.02
CA PRO A 40 10.76 3.32 -6.19
C PRO A 40 9.86 2.09 -6.39
N ASP A 41 10.32 0.91 -5.99
CA ASP A 41 9.58 -0.34 -6.15
C ASP A 41 8.53 -0.54 -5.05
N TYR A 42 8.43 0.35 -4.06
CA TYR A 42 7.63 0.15 -2.87
C TYR A 42 6.44 1.10 -2.77
N ILE A 43 5.37 0.58 -2.18
CA ILE A 43 4.25 1.35 -1.65
C ILE A 43 4.17 1.18 -0.13
N ARG A 44 3.67 2.20 0.56
CA ARG A 44 3.31 2.15 1.97
C ARG A 44 1.80 2.10 2.10
N ILE A 45 1.31 1.11 2.83
CA ILE A 45 -0.11 0.82 3.05
C ILE A 45 -0.39 1.03 4.52
N THR A 46 -1.35 1.88 4.87
CA THR A 46 -1.84 1.98 6.25
C THR A 46 -2.83 0.83 6.51
N VAL A 47 -2.68 0.15 7.64
CA VAL A 47 -3.62 -0.88 8.08
C VAL A 47 -4.86 -0.18 8.64
N GLY A 48 -6.00 -0.39 8.00
CA GLY A 48 -7.29 0.19 8.38
C GLY A 48 -8.25 -0.86 8.91
N GLU A 49 -9.54 -0.56 8.81
CA GLU A 49 -10.63 -1.48 9.15
C GLU A 49 -10.65 -2.69 8.21
N GLU A 50 -11.28 -3.78 8.64
CA GLU A 50 -11.31 -5.05 7.90
C GLU A 50 -11.85 -4.89 6.47
N ASP A 51 -12.95 -4.15 6.29
CA ASP A 51 -13.55 -3.91 4.98
C ASP A 51 -12.64 -3.11 4.05
N GLN A 52 -11.89 -2.15 4.59
CA GLN A 52 -10.91 -1.38 3.83
C GLN A 52 -9.75 -2.27 3.39
N ASN A 53 -9.29 -3.15 4.29
CA ASN A 53 -8.23 -4.11 4.00
C ASN A 53 -8.66 -5.11 2.92
N ARG A 54 -9.89 -5.63 2.98
CA ARG A 54 -10.46 -6.52 1.95
C ARG A 54 -10.56 -5.83 0.60
N LYS A 55 -11.06 -4.59 0.55
CA LYS A 55 -11.12 -3.79 -0.69
C LYS A 55 -9.71 -3.58 -1.28
N PHE A 56 -8.73 -3.25 -0.44
CA PHE A 56 -7.34 -3.11 -0.88
C PHE A 56 -6.77 -4.40 -1.46
N ILE A 57 -6.97 -5.54 -0.78
CA ILE A 57 -6.44 -6.84 -1.23
C ILE A 57 -7.03 -7.22 -2.60
N ASN A 58 -8.34 -7.08 -2.78
CA ASN A 58 -8.99 -7.40 -4.05
C ASN A 58 -8.47 -6.49 -5.19
N ALA A 59 -8.41 -5.17 -4.95
CA ALA A 59 -7.89 -4.24 -5.93
C ALA A 59 -6.42 -4.51 -6.27
N LEU A 60 -5.60 -4.89 -5.28
CA LEU A 60 -4.19 -5.22 -5.48
C LEU A 60 -4.03 -6.47 -6.35
N GLN A 61 -4.84 -7.52 -6.13
CA GLN A 61 -4.82 -8.72 -6.96
C GLN A 61 -5.14 -8.41 -8.42
N GLU A 62 -6.15 -7.57 -8.67
CA GLU A 62 -6.49 -7.14 -10.03
C GLU A 62 -5.39 -6.28 -10.69
N VAL A 63 -4.62 -5.53 -9.90
CA VAL A 63 -3.55 -4.66 -10.41
C VAL A 63 -2.24 -5.41 -10.70
N LEU A 64 -1.98 -6.50 -9.97
CA LEU A 64 -0.76 -7.30 -10.07
C LEU A 64 -0.90 -8.54 -10.96
N SER A 65 -2.12 -8.88 -11.40
CA SER A 65 -2.38 -9.92 -12.41
C SER A 65 -2.04 -9.42 -13.81
#